data_AF-A0A1J0LJX3-F1
#
_entry.id   AF-A0A1J0LJX3-F1
#
_cell.length_a   1.000
_cell.length_b   1.000
_cell.length_c   1.000
_cell.angle_alpha   90.00
_cell.angle_beta   90.00
_cell.angle_gamma   90.00
#
_symmetry.space_group_name_H-M   'P 1'
#
loop_
_entity.id
_entity.type
_entity.pdbx_description
1 polymer ?
#
loop_
_entity_poly.entity_id
_entity_poly.type
_entity_poly.pdbx_seq_one_letter_code
_entity_poly.pdbx_strand_id
1 'polypeptide(L)'
;MAAKTKAKDKMLNMVYSLGAAVVILGALFKINHWSIGPLDGTVVLAIGLIAEAIIFVIFAFDPPAGEYDWEKAYPELADGEPVARKSSIQAEPELEGGSLSQKLDDLLKDARIDAELVTSLKHSFEKLGHSVDALNQSTEDAKNVSEQLNTLSGNLSSLNNVYGGMLSAMSGKNNG
;
A
#
# COMPACT_ATOMS: atom_id res chain seq x y z
N MET A 1 4.24 29.05 -2.90
CA MET A 1 5.68 29.31 -2.68
C MET A 1 6.44 27.99 -2.64
N ALA A 2 7.24 27.71 -3.66
CA ALA A 2 8.07 26.50 -3.75
C ALA A 2 9.03 26.44 -2.55
N ALA A 3 8.99 25.34 -1.79
CA ALA A 3 9.99 25.06 -0.78
C ALA A 3 11.35 24.99 -1.49
N LYS A 4 12.19 26.02 -1.27
CA LYS A 4 13.61 25.93 -1.63
C LYS A 4 14.18 24.84 -0.73
N THR A 5 14.25 23.61 -1.23
CA THR A 5 15.09 22.59 -0.63
C THR A 5 16.49 23.18 -0.61
N LYS A 6 16.96 23.56 0.58
CA LYS A 6 18.33 24.07 0.72
C LYS A 6 19.20 22.89 0.29
N ALA A 7 20.20 23.12 -0.55
CA ALA A 7 20.98 22.06 -1.20
C ALA A 7 21.45 20.93 -0.24
N LYS A 8 21.58 21.24 1.05
CA LYS A 8 21.83 20.30 2.16
C LYS A 8 20.78 19.19 2.30
N ASP A 9 19.49 19.48 2.24
CA ASP A 9 18.41 18.48 2.42
C ASP A 9 18.35 17.52 1.23
N LYS A 10 18.60 18.04 0.03
CA LYS A 10 18.68 17.25 -1.19
C LYS A 10 19.92 16.34 -1.19
N MET A 11 21.04 16.83 -0.64
CA MET A 11 22.26 16.05 -0.46
C MET A 11 22.07 14.94 0.59
N LEU A 12 21.39 15.24 1.69
CA LEU A 12 20.99 14.29 2.75
C LEU A 12 20.19 13.11 2.18
N ASN A 13 19.11 13.41 1.44
CA ASN A 13 18.30 12.37 0.79
C ASN A 13 19.11 11.58 -0.25
N MET A 14 20.02 12.24 -0.98
CA MET A 14 20.89 11.57 -1.94
C MET A 14 21.82 10.57 -1.25
N VAL A 15 22.50 10.97 -0.17
CA VAL A 15 23.42 10.10 0.58
C VAL A 15 22.67 8.93 1.23
N TYR A 16 21.48 9.16 1.79
CA TYR A 16 20.63 8.10 2.34
C TYR A 16 20.20 7.11 1.26
N SER A 17 19.71 7.60 0.13
CA SER A 17 19.29 6.75 -1.00
C SER A 17 20.46 5.96 -1.62
N LEU A 18 21.67 6.54 -1.65
CA LEU A 18 22.87 5.90 -2.17
C LEU A 18 23.38 4.79 -1.24
N GLY A 19 23.41 5.05 0.08
CA GLY A 19 23.76 4.04 1.09
C GLY A 19 22.80 2.86 1.06
N ALA A 20 21.50 3.14 1.07
CA ALA A 20 20.45 2.12 1.00
C ALA A 20 20.54 1.28 -0.30
N ALA A 21 20.85 1.90 -1.43
CA ALA A 21 21.00 1.18 -2.70
C ALA A 21 22.14 0.15 -2.65
N VAL A 22 23.28 0.50 -2.03
CA VAL A 22 24.42 -0.44 -1.88
C VAL A 22 24.06 -1.61 -0.97
N VAL A 23 23.32 -1.37 0.13
CA VAL A 23 22.84 -2.42 1.04
C VAL A 23 21.88 -3.37 0.33
N ILE A 24 20.91 -2.83 -0.42
CA ILE A 24 19.94 -3.63 -1.18
C ILE A 24 20.64 -4.48 -2.25
N LEU A 25 21.64 -3.92 -2.96
CA LEU A 25 22.44 -4.68 -3.91
C LEU A 25 23.25 -5.79 -3.24
N GLY A 26 23.84 -5.55 -2.06
CA GLY A 26 24.51 -6.59 -1.29
C GLY A 26 23.58 -7.72 -0.87
N ALA A 27 22.38 -7.38 -0.42
CA ALA A 27 21.35 -8.37 -0.05
C ALA A 27 20.90 -9.17 -1.28
N LEU A 28 20.73 -8.52 -2.43
CA LEU A 28 20.39 -9.16 -3.69
C LEU A 28 21.45 -10.20 -4.09
N PHE A 29 22.73 -9.84 -4.00
CA PHE A 29 23.83 -10.75 -4.32
C PHE A 29 23.91 -11.92 -3.33
N LYS A 30 23.67 -11.66 -2.03
CA LYS A 30 23.63 -12.70 -1.00
C LYS A 30 22.52 -13.73 -1.23
N ILE A 31 21.31 -13.28 -1.58
CA ILE A 31 20.16 -14.16 -1.83
C ILE A 31 20.35 -14.96 -3.12
N ASN A 32 20.82 -14.32 -4.19
CA ASN A 32 21.01 -14.98 -5.48
C ASN A 32 22.35 -15.74 -5.59
N HIS A 33 23.17 -15.74 -4.54
CA HIS A 33 24.49 -16.38 -4.51
C HIS A 33 25.39 -15.92 -5.67
N TRP A 34 25.22 -14.66 -6.11
CA TRP A 34 26.02 -14.09 -7.18
C TRP A 34 27.43 -13.77 -6.66
N SER A 35 28.45 -14.19 -7.41
CA SER A 35 29.84 -13.85 -7.16
C SER A 35 30.45 -13.26 -8.42
N ILE A 36 31.08 -12.08 -8.28
CA ILE A 36 31.82 -11.44 -9.36
C ILE A 36 33.29 -11.44 -8.94
N GLY A 37 34.00 -12.49 -9.34
CA GLY A 37 35.41 -12.69 -8.99
C GLY A 37 35.63 -12.75 -7.47
N PRO A 38 36.47 -11.89 -6.87
CA PRO A 38 36.75 -11.92 -5.43
C PRO A 38 35.63 -11.32 -4.55
N LEU A 39 34.58 -10.77 -5.16
CA LEU A 39 33.46 -10.15 -4.45
C LEU A 39 32.26 -11.12 -4.43
N ASP A 40 31.96 -11.67 -3.26
CA ASP A 40 30.73 -12.44 -3.01
C ASP A 40 29.62 -11.56 -2.42
N GLY A 41 28.40 -12.07 -2.38
CA GLY A 41 27.27 -11.35 -1.77
C GLY A 41 27.45 -11.03 -0.28
N THR A 42 28.27 -11.80 0.45
CA THR A 42 28.58 -11.50 1.85
C THR A 42 29.47 -10.27 1.99
N VAL A 43 30.49 -10.12 1.15
CA VAL A 43 31.43 -9.00 1.13
C VAL A 43 30.71 -7.72 0.70
N VAL A 44 29.92 -7.77 -0.38
CA VAL A 44 29.15 -6.60 -0.84
C VAL A 44 28.13 -6.18 0.21
N LEU A 45 27.43 -7.12 0.84
CA LEU A 45 26.48 -6.82 1.93
C LEU A 45 27.19 -6.24 3.16
N ALA A 46 28.33 -6.80 3.56
CA ALA A 46 29.09 -6.31 4.72
C ALA A 46 29.56 -4.87 4.51
N ILE A 47 30.06 -4.55 3.30
CA ILE A 47 30.46 -3.19 2.93
C ILE A 47 29.26 -2.24 3.00
N GLY A 48 28.11 -2.63 2.45
CA GLY A 48 26.88 -1.84 2.50
C GLY A 48 26.43 -1.55 3.93
N LEU A 49 26.36 -2.57 4.79
CA LEU A 49 25.92 -2.43 6.18
C LEU A 49 26.89 -1.58 7.02
N ILE A 50 28.20 -1.72 6.80
CA ILE A 50 29.21 -0.88 7.48
C ILE A 50 29.07 0.58 7.03
N ALA A 51 28.88 0.81 5.73
CA ALA A 51 28.67 2.16 5.20
C ALA A 51 27.41 2.80 5.79
N GLU A 52 26.30 2.07 5.90
CA GLU A 52 25.07 2.59 6.53
C GLU A 52 25.22 2.84 8.02
N ALA A 53 25.91 1.96 8.76
CA ALA A 53 26.19 2.17 10.17
C ALA A 53 26.97 3.48 10.41
N ILE A 54 27.94 3.80 9.55
CA ILE A 54 28.69 5.05 9.62
C ILE A 54 27.80 6.26 9.31
N ILE A 55 26.96 6.16 8.27
CA ILE A 55 26.00 7.22 7.92
C ILE A 55 25.05 7.48 9.10
N PHE A 56 24.46 6.45 9.69
CA PHE A 56 23.57 6.61 10.84
C PHE A 56 24.26 7.23 12.04
N VAL A 57 25.50 6.84 12.35
CA VAL A 57 26.25 7.42 13.48
C VAL A 57 26.56 8.90 13.24
N ILE A 58 26.97 9.28 12.03
CA ILE A 58 27.29 10.68 11.72
C ILE A 58 26.02 11.55 11.73
N PHE A 59 24.92 11.05 11.17
CA PHE A 59 23.66 11.80 11.05
C PHE A 59 22.76 11.72 12.28
N ALA A 60 23.00 10.79 13.22
CA ALA A 60 22.31 10.79 14.52
C ALA A 60 22.52 12.10 15.30
N PHE A 61 23.59 12.85 15.00
CA PHE A 61 23.88 14.15 15.61
C PHE A 61 23.42 15.36 14.77
N ASP A 62 22.89 15.15 13.56
CA ASP A 62 22.37 16.21 12.68
C ASP A 62 20.95 15.84 12.19
N PRO A 63 19.93 15.97 13.07
CA PRO A 63 18.55 15.63 12.74
C PRO A 63 18.03 16.47 11.57
N PRO A 64 17.24 15.89 10.65
CA PRO A 64 16.78 16.60 9.46
C PRO A 64 15.95 17.82 9.84
N ALA A 65 16.20 18.94 9.14
CA ALA A 65 15.48 20.17 9.35
C ALA A 65 14.04 20.06 8.84
N GLY A 66 13.11 20.15 9.78
CA GLY A 66 11.83 20.84 9.60
C GLY A 66 10.67 19.95 9.17
N GLU A 67 9.58 20.11 9.92
CA GLU A 67 8.27 19.55 9.69
C GLU A 67 7.81 19.77 8.24
N TYR A 68 7.22 18.73 7.67
CA TYR A 68 6.53 18.83 6.40
C TYR A 68 5.35 19.80 6.57
N ASP A 69 5.35 20.94 5.88
CA ASP A 69 4.22 21.91 5.86
C ASP A 69 2.99 21.28 5.17
N TRP A 70 2.37 20.28 5.81
CA TRP A 70 1.17 19.60 5.34
C TRP A 70 -0.02 20.57 5.22
N GLU A 71 -0.02 21.67 5.99
CA GLU A 71 -0.95 22.80 5.88
C GLU A 71 -0.93 23.47 4.52
N LYS A 72 0.18 23.39 3.78
CA LYS A 72 0.28 23.96 2.43
C LYS A 72 -0.22 23.01 1.35
N ALA A 73 -0.12 21.70 1.60
CA ALA A 73 -0.63 20.66 0.72
C ALA A 73 -2.15 20.49 0.87
N TYR A 74 -2.66 20.74 2.08
CA TYR A 74 -4.08 20.67 2.43
C TYR A 74 -4.46 21.87 3.32
N PRO A 75 -4.55 23.08 2.75
CA PRO A 75 -4.89 24.30 3.49
C PRO A 75 -6.24 24.22 4.19
N GLU A 76 -7.09 23.32 3.74
CA GLU A 76 -8.42 23.12 4.29
C GLU A 76 -8.36 22.50 5.72
N LEU A 77 -7.30 21.76 6.08
CA LEU A 77 -7.16 21.14 7.42
C LEU A 77 -6.54 22.07 8.47
N ALA A 78 -6.02 23.24 8.07
CA ALA A 78 -5.25 24.13 8.94
C ALA A 78 -6.14 24.91 9.94
N ASP A 79 -7.40 25.15 9.60
CA ASP A 79 -8.35 25.89 10.46
C ASP A 79 -8.98 25.01 11.56
N GLY A 80 -8.60 23.73 11.67
CA GLY A 80 -9.15 22.78 12.65
C GLY A 80 -10.63 22.41 12.45
N GLU A 81 -11.29 23.07 11.50
CA GLU A 81 -12.60 22.69 11.00
C GLU A 81 -12.44 21.44 10.11
N PRO A 82 -13.22 20.38 10.32
CA PRO A 82 -13.16 19.21 9.46
C PRO A 82 -13.49 19.65 8.03
N VAL A 83 -12.53 19.44 7.12
CA VAL A 83 -12.76 19.62 5.69
C VAL A 83 -13.81 18.63 5.28
N ALA A 84 -15.06 19.09 5.25
CA ALA A 84 -16.09 18.44 4.48
C ALA A 84 -15.57 18.45 3.05
N ARG A 85 -15.09 17.28 2.58
CA ARG A 85 -14.90 17.00 1.16
C ARG A 85 -16.11 17.62 0.47
N LYS A 86 -15.90 18.68 -0.31
CA LYS A 86 -16.96 19.28 -1.12
C LYS A 86 -17.30 18.31 -2.26
N SER A 87 -17.89 17.19 -1.87
CA SER A 87 -18.88 16.52 -2.67
C SER A 87 -19.95 17.57 -2.90
N SER A 88 -20.23 17.87 -4.16
CA SER A 88 -21.36 18.68 -4.58
C SER A 88 -22.70 17.95 -4.34
N ILE A 89 -22.86 17.33 -3.17
CA ILE A 89 -24.12 16.79 -2.69
C ILE A 89 -24.60 17.79 -1.65
N GLN A 90 -25.66 18.50 -2.04
CA GLN A 90 -26.41 19.41 -1.19
C GLN A 90 -26.85 18.65 0.07
N ALA A 91 -26.80 19.35 1.21
CA ALA A 91 -27.24 18.82 2.49
C ALA A 91 -28.68 18.29 2.39
N GLU A 92 -28.86 17.02 2.71
CA GLU A 92 -30.16 16.45 3.05
C GLU A 92 -30.29 16.37 4.59
N PRO A 93 -31.51 16.52 5.11
CA PRO A 93 -31.74 16.88 6.51
C PRO A 93 -31.38 15.73 7.44
N GLU A 94 -31.09 16.09 8.69
CA GLU A 94 -30.88 15.17 9.80
C GLU A 94 -32.02 14.13 9.83
N LEU A 95 -31.70 12.88 9.51
CA LEU A 95 -32.58 11.76 9.81
C LEU A 95 -32.11 11.09 11.09
N GLU A 96 -32.96 11.25 12.10
CA GLU A 96 -33.00 10.53 13.35
C GLU A 96 -32.62 9.04 13.21
N GLY A 97 -31.81 8.59 14.16
CA GLY A 97 -31.94 7.23 14.69
C GLY A 97 -31.21 6.12 13.94
N GLY A 98 -29.89 6.04 14.12
CA GLY A 98 -29.16 4.79 13.90
C GLY A 98 -27.66 4.96 14.11
N SER A 99 -27.10 4.28 15.10
CA SER A 99 -25.65 4.22 15.31
C SER A 99 -24.94 3.75 14.03
N LEU A 100 -23.71 4.19 13.79
CA LEU A 100 -22.91 3.77 12.63
C LEU A 100 -22.85 2.23 12.51
N SER A 101 -22.92 1.51 13.63
CA SER A 101 -23.03 0.05 13.69
C SER A 101 -24.33 -0.48 13.08
N GLN A 102 -25.47 0.16 13.30
CA GLN A 102 -26.74 -0.25 12.66
C GLN A 102 -26.70 -0.02 11.15
N LYS A 103 -26.09 1.08 10.68
CA LYS A 103 -25.86 1.30 9.25
C LYS A 103 -24.86 0.31 8.66
N LEU A 104 -23.83 -0.09 9.42
CA LEU A 104 -22.88 -1.12 8.99
C LEU A 104 -23.55 -2.49 8.90
N ASP A 105 -24.40 -2.84 9.86
CA ASP A 105 -25.18 -4.07 9.89
C ASP A 105 -26.21 -4.10 8.76
N ASP A 106 -26.90 -2.99 8.49
CA ASP A 106 -27.83 -2.85 7.37
C ASP A 106 -27.09 -2.93 6.03
N LEU A 107 -25.89 -2.35 5.91
CA LEU A 107 -25.04 -2.50 4.73
C LEU A 107 -24.53 -3.93 4.55
N LEU A 108 -24.12 -4.61 5.62
CA LEU A 108 -23.74 -6.03 5.56
C LEU A 108 -24.90 -6.90 5.07
N LYS A 109 -26.12 -6.55 5.47
CA LYS A 109 -27.36 -7.26 5.15
C LYS A 109 -27.87 -6.96 3.73
N ASP A 110 -27.81 -5.70 3.28
CA ASP A 110 -28.23 -5.26 1.94
C ASP A 110 -27.22 -5.65 0.85
N ALA A 111 -25.92 -5.60 1.16
CA ALA A 111 -24.87 -5.98 0.22
C ALA A 111 -24.88 -7.46 -0.16
N ARG A 112 -25.70 -8.28 0.53
CA ARG A 112 -25.65 -9.74 0.50
C ARG A 112 -24.21 -10.20 0.34
N ILE A 113 -23.39 -9.93 1.36
CA ILE A 113 -22.11 -10.60 1.48
C ILE A 113 -22.45 -12.07 1.75
N ASP A 114 -22.80 -12.77 0.67
CA ASP A 114 -23.27 -14.13 0.70
C ASP A 114 -22.10 -14.96 1.23
N ALA A 115 -22.39 -15.88 2.16
CA ALA A 115 -21.38 -16.75 2.74
C ALA A 115 -20.57 -17.49 1.66
N GLU A 116 -21.18 -17.70 0.49
CA GLU A 116 -20.57 -18.25 -0.72
C GLU A 116 -19.46 -17.37 -1.31
N LEU A 117 -19.63 -16.05 -1.37
CA LEU A 117 -18.59 -15.10 -1.82
C LEU A 117 -17.41 -15.04 -0.85
N VAL A 118 -17.69 -15.06 0.45
CA VAL A 118 -16.62 -15.09 1.48
C VAL A 118 -15.87 -16.42 1.44
N THR A 119 -16.60 -17.51 1.23
CA THR A 119 -16.00 -18.86 1.10
C THR A 119 -15.17 -18.99 -0.18
N SER A 120 -15.63 -18.43 -1.30
CA SER A 120 -14.87 -18.46 -2.56
C SER A 120 -13.63 -17.58 -2.51
N LEU A 121 -13.68 -16.45 -1.80
CA LEU A 121 -12.52 -15.61 -1.53
C LEU A 121 -11.52 -16.31 -0.61
N LYS A 122 -11.97 -16.93 0.48
CA LYS A 122 -11.13 -17.72 1.38
C LYS A 122 -10.42 -18.86 0.63
N HIS A 123 -11.16 -19.60 -0.18
CA HIS A 123 -10.60 -20.69 -0.99
C HIS A 123 -9.60 -20.18 -2.05
N SER A 124 -9.80 -18.98 -2.59
CA SER A 124 -8.84 -18.33 -3.49
C SER A 124 -7.53 -17.97 -2.77
N PHE A 125 -7.60 -17.49 -1.53
CA PHE A 125 -6.42 -17.20 -0.71
C PHE A 125 -5.68 -18.47 -0.27
N GLU A 126 -6.40 -19.53 0.11
CA GLU A 126 -5.80 -20.83 0.45
C GLU A 126 -5.07 -21.43 -0.76
N LYS A 127 -5.67 -21.37 -1.95
CA LYS A 127 -5.04 -21.80 -3.20
C LYS A 127 -3.79 -20.99 -3.53
N LEU A 128 -3.85 -19.67 -3.39
CA LEU A 128 -2.70 -18.80 -3.63
C LEU A 128 -1.55 -19.12 -2.67
N GLY A 129 -1.83 -19.38 -1.38
CA GLY A 129 -0.83 -19.81 -0.41
C GLY A 129 -0.13 -21.10 -0.85
N HIS A 130 -0.90 -22.13 -1.20
CA HIS A 130 -0.35 -23.40 -1.69
C HIS A 130 0.44 -23.26 -3.00
N SER A 131 0.05 -22.35 -3.89
CA SER A 131 0.78 -22.08 -5.12
C SER A 131 2.07 -21.30 -4.91
N VAL A 132 2.12 -20.41 -3.92
CA VAL A 132 3.36 -19.74 -3.51
C VAL A 132 4.33 -20.74 -2.86
N ASP A 133 3.82 -21.69 -2.08
CA ASP A 133 4.64 -22.79 -1.55
C ASP A 133 5.19 -23.68 -2.67
N ALA A 134 4.39 -23.99 -3.69
CA ALA A 134 4.80 -24.80 -4.85
C ALA A 134 5.78 -24.07 -5.79
N LEU A 135 5.68 -22.74 -5.93
CA LEU A 135 6.62 -21.92 -6.70
C LEU A 135 8.07 -22.00 -6.17
N ASN A 136 8.26 -22.25 -4.88
CA ASN A 136 9.59 -22.50 -4.32
C ASN A 136 10.18 -23.85 -4.77
N GLN A 137 9.37 -24.74 -5.36
CA GLN A 137 9.71 -26.13 -5.65
C GLN A 137 9.96 -26.42 -7.16
N SER A 138 9.41 -25.64 -8.12
CA SER A 138 9.68 -25.84 -9.56
C SER A 138 9.22 -24.69 -10.50
N THR A 139 9.82 -24.60 -11.69
CA THR A 139 9.49 -23.65 -12.77
C THR A 139 8.16 -23.98 -13.48
N GLU A 140 7.67 -25.22 -13.38
CA GLU A 140 6.43 -25.68 -14.03
C GLU A 140 5.16 -25.13 -13.34
N ASP A 141 5.27 -24.75 -12.06
CA ASP A 141 4.18 -24.21 -11.25
C ASP A 141 3.86 -22.73 -11.51
N ALA A 142 4.72 -22.01 -12.24
CA ALA A 142 4.47 -20.62 -12.65
C ALA A 142 3.23 -20.49 -13.56
N LYS A 143 2.94 -21.52 -14.36
CA LYS A 143 1.74 -21.56 -15.21
C LYS A 143 0.46 -21.70 -14.37
N ASN A 144 0.50 -22.53 -13.32
CA ASN A 144 -0.62 -22.72 -12.38
C ASN A 144 -0.92 -21.44 -11.59
N VAL A 145 0.12 -20.69 -11.21
CA VAL A 145 -0.05 -19.39 -10.53
C VAL A 145 -0.71 -18.36 -11.43
N SER A 146 -0.31 -18.29 -12.70
CA SER A 146 -0.94 -17.42 -13.69
C SER A 146 -2.45 -17.70 -13.83
N GLU A 147 -2.84 -18.98 -13.84
CA GLU A 147 -4.24 -19.39 -13.91
C GLU A 147 -5.04 -19.03 -12.64
N GLN A 148 -4.41 -19.13 -11.47
CA GLN A 148 -5.02 -18.73 -10.20
C GLN A 148 -5.14 -17.20 -10.05
N LEU A 149 -4.15 -16.44 -10.53
CA LEU A 149 -4.21 -14.98 -10.56
C LEU A 149 -5.33 -14.46 -11.48
N ASN A 150 -5.55 -15.12 -12.63
CA ASN A 150 -6.67 -14.81 -13.50
C ASN A 150 -8.02 -15.06 -12.81
N THR A 151 -8.12 -16.15 -12.05
CA THR A 151 -9.33 -16.46 -11.25
C THR A 151 -9.57 -15.41 -10.16
N LEU A 152 -8.52 -15.01 -9.43
CA LEU A 152 -8.58 -13.97 -8.40
C LEU A 152 -8.97 -12.61 -8.99
N SER A 153 -8.42 -12.25 -10.15
CA SER A 153 -8.79 -11.04 -10.87
C SER A 153 -10.27 -11.06 -11.29
N GLY A 154 -10.79 -12.22 -11.71
CA GLY A 154 -12.22 -12.40 -11.99
C GLY A 154 -13.08 -12.16 -10.75
N ASN A 155 -12.69 -12.73 -9.60
CA ASN A 155 -13.39 -12.53 -8.33
C ASN A 155 -13.35 -11.06 -7.85
N LEU A 156 -12.22 -10.37 -8.03
CA LEU A 156 -12.08 -8.94 -7.75
C LEU A 156 -12.94 -8.06 -8.67
N SER A 157 -13.05 -8.43 -9.95
CA SER A 157 -13.95 -7.77 -10.90
C SER A 157 -15.42 -7.93 -10.48
N SER A 158 -15.83 -9.14 -10.08
CA SER A 158 -17.16 -9.39 -9.52
C SER A 158 -17.44 -8.53 -8.28
N LEU A 159 -16.46 -8.40 -7.38
CA LEU A 159 -16.53 -7.48 -6.24
C LEU A 159 -16.70 -6.02 -6.68
N ASN A 160 -15.91 -5.56 -7.66
CA ASN A 160 -16.01 -4.20 -8.18
C ASN A 160 -17.39 -3.92 -8.82
N ASN A 161 -17.96 -4.90 -9.51
CA ASN A 161 -19.32 -4.80 -10.04
C ASN A 161 -20.38 -4.71 -8.94
N VAL A 162 -20.22 -5.41 -7.82
CA VAL A 162 -21.10 -5.29 -6.64
C VAL A 162 -20.96 -3.90 -6.00
N TYR A 163 -19.74 -3.38 -5.86
CA TYR A 163 -19.50 -2.00 -5.39
C TYR A 163 -20.12 -0.95 -6.33
N GLY A 164 -20.01 -1.14 -7.64
CA GLY A 164 -20.66 -0.28 -8.64
C GLY A 164 -22.18 -0.36 -8.60
N GLY A 165 -22.74 -1.55 -8.36
CA GLY A 165 -24.17 -1.78 -8.18
C GLY A 165 -24.70 -1.11 -6.90
N MET A 166 -23.97 -1.20 -5.80
CA MET A 166 -24.31 -0.54 -4.54
C MET A 166 -24.24 0.98 -4.64
N LEU A 167 -23.20 1.52 -5.30
CA LEU A 167 -23.08 2.95 -5.57
C LEU A 167 -24.20 3.45 -6.49
N SER A 168 -24.58 2.67 -7.50
CA SER A 168 -25.69 2.97 -8.41
C SER A 168 -27.04 2.94 -7.69
N ALA A 169 -27.26 1.99 -6.77
CA ALA A 169 -28.46 1.92 -5.94
C ALA A 169 -28.54 3.09 -4.94
N MET A 170 -27.39 3.53 -4.42
CA MET A 170 -27.30 4.68 -3.51
C MET A 170 -27.47 6.02 -4.24
N SER A 171 -27.06 6.11 -5.51
CA SER A 171 -27.24 7.30 -6.37
C SER A 171 -28.62 7.35 -7.04
N GLY A 172 -29.21 6.19 -7.36
CA GLY A 172 -30.51 6.07 -8.04
C GLY A 172 -31.74 6.32 -7.15
N LYS A 173 -31.58 6.32 -5.83
CA LYS A 173 -32.69 6.57 -4.88
C LYS A 173 -33.00 8.06 -4.65
N ASN A 174 -32.22 8.98 -5.20
CA ASN A 174 -32.46 10.43 -5.11
C ASN A 174 -33.30 11.05 -6.25
N ASN A 175 -33.87 10.24 -7.17
CA ASN A 175 -34.70 10.72 -8.28
C ASN A 175 -36.04 9.95 -8.40
N GLY A 176 -36.84 9.93 -7.33
CA GLY A 176 -38.20 9.37 -7.32
C GLY A 176 -39.14 10.17 -6.44
#